data_AF-A0A520YPG2-F1
#
_entry.id   AF-A0A520YPG2-F1
#
_cell.length_a   1.000
_cell.length_b   1.000
_cell.length_c   1.000
_cell.angle_alpha   90.00
_cell.angle_beta   90.00
_cell.angle_gamma   90.00
#
_symmetry.space_group_name_H-M   'P 1'
#
loop_
_entity.id
_entity.type
_entity.pdbx_description
1 polymer ?
#
loop_
_entity_poly.entity_id
_entity_poly.type
_entity_poly.pdbx_seq_one_letter_code
_entity_poly.pdbx_strand_id
1 'polypeptide(L)'
;MIKMLVGVFSTGALLFALLSSVAPRLGGGEASARSCYTIWAEAQKMGSHYRHRVYVENDCEYWLQCSVWTDVDPQPPVMLSVGPGTTENRETSGSSQYSDPKAFGACHRK
;
A
#
# COMPACT_ATOMS: atom_id res chain seq x y z
N MET A 1 50.44 -21.31 -7.38
CA MET A 1 50.98 -22.55 -6.80
C MET A 1 49.88 -23.18 -5.98
N ILE A 2 49.47 -24.40 -6.36
CA ILE A 2 48.29 -25.10 -5.88
C ILE A 2 48.69 -25.86 -4.61
N LYS A 3 47.95 -25.71 -3.51
CA LYS A 3 48.08 -26.56 -2.34
C LYS A 3 46.68 -27.08 -1.99
N MET A 4 46.36 -28.25 -2.53
CA MET A 4 45.25 -29.08 -2.08
C MET A 4 45.50 -29.51 -0.64
N LEU A 5 44.48 -29.46 0.21
CA LEU A 5 44.35 -30.44 1.28
C LEU A 5 42.87 -30.81 1.44
N VAL A 6 42.70 -32.12 1.37
CA VAL A 6 41.47 -32.91 1.31
C VAL A 6 40.76 -32.90 2.67
N GLY A 7 39.43 -32.88 2.65
CA GLY A 7 38.61 -33.08 3.83
C GLY A 7 37.22 -33.59 3.46
N VAL A 8 37.15 -34.79 2.88
CA VAL A 8 35.91 -35.57 2.78
C VAL A 8 35.66 -36.20 4.14
N PHE A 9 34.62 -35.78 4.86
CA PHE A 9 34.00 -36.58 5.91
C PHE A 9 32.54 -36.81 5.58
N SER A 10 32.28 -38.10 5.38
CA SER A 10 31.02 -38.71 5.03
C SER A 10 30.10 -38.84 6.26
N THR A 11 28.80 -38.95 5.98
CA THR A 11 27.71 -39.44 6.84
C THR A 11 27.26 -38.55 8.01
N GLY A 12 26.14 -37.86 7.77
CA GLY A 12 25.35 -37.18 8.79
C GLY A 12 24.05 -36.68 8.20
N ALA A 13 23.19 -37.61 7.75
CA ALA A 13 21.84 -37.29 7.31
C ALA A 13 21.01 -36.79 8.50
N LEU A 14 20.89 -35.47 8.63
CA LEU A 14 19.89 -34.82 9.47
C LEU A 14 19.24 -33.73 8.64
N LEU A 15 17.98 -33.97 8.30
CA LEU A 15 17.04 -33.02 7.73
C LEU A 15 17.11 -31.70 8.51
N PHE A 16 17.54 -30.64 7.85
CA PHE A 16 17.07 -29.29 8.16
C PHE A 16 16.57 -28.66 6.86
N ALA A 17 15.34 -29.03 6.50
CA ALA A 17 14.52 -28.27 5.59
C ALA A 17 14.15 -26.95 6.28
N LEU A 18 14.92 -25.89 6.01
CA LEU A 18 14.47 -24.52 6.24
C LEU A 18 14.50 -23.79 4.90
N LEU A 19 13.37 -23.95 4.20
CA LEU A 19 12.92 -23.10 3.13
C LEU A 19 13.09 -21.64 3.55
N SER A 20 14.09 -20.95 3.00
CA SER A 20 14.07 -19.48 2.99
C SER A 20 13.16 -19.06 1.86
N SER A 21 11.91 -18.83 2.25
CA SER A 21 10.81 -18.37 1.42
C SER A 21 11.24 -17.12 0.65
N VAL A 22 11.43 -17.27 -0.65
CA VAL A 22 11.24 -16.18 -1.60
C VAL A 22 9.80 -15.72 -1.42
N ALA A 23 9.60 -14.59 -0.74
CA ALA A 23 8.32 -13.90 -0.77
C ALA A 23 8.41 -12.83 -1.88
N PRO A 24 7.79 -13.04 -3.05
CA PRO A 24 7.43 -11.90 -3.86
C PRO A 24 6.47 -11.08 -3.01
N ARG A 25 6.81 -9.81 -2.75
CA ARG A 25 5.81 -8.85 -2.31
C ARG A 25 4.87 -8.58 -3.48
N LEU A 26 3.95 -9.51 -3.72
CA LEU A 26 2.71 -9.25 -4.43
C LEU A 26 1.82 -8.49 -3.45
N GLY A 27 2.18 -7.22 -3.22
CA GLY A 27 1.24 -6.23 -2.73
C GLY A 27 0.22 -6.03 -3.83
N GLY A 28 -0.88 -6.76 -3.74
CA GLY A 28 -2.04 -6.62 -4.61
C GLY A 28 -2.63 -5.21 -4.47
N GLY A 29 -2.19 -4.32 -5.33
CA GLY A 29 -3.02 -3.28 -5.91
C GLY A 29 -3.30 -3.75 -7.33
N GLU A 30 -4.46 -4.36 -7.53
CA GLU A 30 -5.00 -4.73 -8.82
C GLU A 30 -4.84 -3.50 -9.74
N ALA A 31 -3.98 -3.61 -10.76
CA ALA A 31 -3.93 -2.65 -11.85
C ALA A 31 -5.22 -2.81 -12.66
N SER A 32 -6.33 -2.39 -12.04
CA SER A 32 -7.58 -2.10 -12.71
C SER A 32 -7.24 -1.16 -13.86
N ALA A 33 -7.65 -1.53 -15.08
CA ALA A 33 -7.40 -0.82 -16.33
C ALA A 33 -7.17 0.68 -16.08
N ARG A 34 -5.90 1.14 -16.22
CA ARG A 34 -5.40 2.43 -15.70
C ARG A 34 -6.48 3.51 -15.77
N SER A 35 -7.15 3.75 -14.64
CA SER A 35 -7.99 4.91 -14.45
C SER A 35 -7.11 6.15 -14.59
N CYS A 36 -7.63 7.25 -15.14
CA CYS A 36 -6.91 8.54 -15.16
C CYS A 36 -6.85 9.21 -13.78
N TYR A 37 -7.03 8.42 -12.72
CA TYR A 37 -6.93 8.84 -11.34
C TYR A 37 -6.30 7.73 -10.51
N THR A 38 -5.61 8.13 -9.45
CA THR A 38 -4.95 7.23 -8.50
C THR A 38 -5.43 7.56 -7.09
N ILE A 39 -5.69 6.53 -6.28
CA ILE A 39 -6.11 6.66 -4.89
C ILE A 39 -5.13 5.90 -4.00
N TRP A 40 -4.62 6.55 -2.96
CA TRP A 40 -3.76 5.91 -1.95
C TRP A 40 -4.00 6.52 -0.57
N ALA A 41 -3.50 5.86 0.47
CA ALA A 41 -3.55 6.35 1.84
C ALA A 41 -2.15 6.47 2.42
N GLU A 42 -1.99 7.39 3.35
CA GLU A 42 -0.80 7.54 4.16
C GLU A 42 -1.17 7.61 5.64
N ALA A 43 -0.28 7.08 6.49
CA ALA A 43 -0.36 7.23 7.93
C ALA A 43 0.77 8.14 8.44
N GLN A 44 0.38 9.28 8.99
CA GLN A 44 1.30 10.20 9.64
C GLN A 44 1.32 9.91 11.15
N LYS A 45 2.49 9.61 11.71
CA LYS A 45 2.63 9.38 13.15
C LYS A 45 2.44 10.69 13.94
N MET A 46 1.52 10.69 14.89
CA MET A 46 1.16 11.79 15.78
C MET A 46 1.36 11.36 17.24
N GLY A 47 2.59 11.43 17.73
CA GLY A 47 2.93 10.99 19.10
C GLY A 47 2.70 9.48 19.30
N SER A 48 1.61 9.12 20.00
CA SER A 48 1.23 7.73 20.31
C SER A 48 0.26 7.09 19.31
N HIS A 49 -0.28 7.86 18.35
CA HIS A 49 -1.26 7.39 17.36
C HIS A 49 -0.85 7.83 15.95
N TYR A 50 -1.66 7.49 14.97
CA TYR A 50 -1.52 7.84 13.57
C TYR A 50 -2.74 8.62 13.09
N ARG A 51 -2.47 9.62 12.25
CA ARG A 51 -3.44 10.30 11.44
C ARG A 51 -3.43 9.69 10.06
N HIS A 52 -4.58 9.23 9.59
CA HIS A 52 -4.73 8.66 8.25
C HIS A 52 -5.32 9.69 7.31
N ARG A 53 -4.69 9.81 6.15
CA ARG A 53 -5.19 10.63 5.05
C ARG A 53 -5.29 9.79 3.80
N VAL A 54 -6.39 9.97 3.08
CA VAL A 54 -6.55 9.46 1.72
C VAL A 54 -6.28 10.58 0.75
N TYR A 55 -5.55 10.24 -0.30
CA TYR A 55 -5.16 11.12 -1.38
C TYR A 55 -5.80 10.61 -2.66
N VAL A 56 -6.22 11.56 -3.50
CA VAL A 56 -6.70 11.31 -4.85
C VAL A 56 -5.97 12.22 -5.79
N GLU A 57 -5.23 11.64 -6.72
CA GLU A 57 -4.61 12.33 -7.85
C GLU A 57 -5.50 12.19 -9.07
N ASN A 58 -5.77 13.31 -9.74
CA ASN A 58 -6.58 13.37 -10.94
C ASN A 58 -5.74 13.81 -12.14
N ASP A 59 -5.32 12.84 -12.94
CA ASP A 59 -4.65 13.08 -14.24
C ASP A 59 -5.65 13.27 -15.39
N CYS A 60 -6.97 13.19 -15.12
CA CYS A 60 -7.99 13.46 -16.11
C CYS A 60 -8.08 14.97 -16.41
N GLU A 61 -8.53 15.33 -17.62
CA GLU A 61 -8.77 16.73 -18.04
C GLU A 61 -10.09 17.32 -17.50
N TYR A 62 -10.75 16.66 -16.55
CA TYR A 62 -12.06 17.04 -16.03
C TYR A 62 -12.15 16.85 -14.51
N TRP A 63 -13.12 17.52 -13.90
CA TRP A 63 -13.37 17.41 -12.46
C TRP A 63 -13.86 16.00 -12.10
N LEU A 64 -13.30 15.47 -11.01
CA LEU A 64 -13.75 14.22 -10.41
C LEU A 64 -14.51 14.50 -9.12
N GLN A 65 -15.53 13.68 -8.88
CA GLN A 65 -16.17 13.52 -7.58
C GLN A 65 -15.88 12.10 -7.10
N CYS A 66 -15.12 11.99 -6.01
CA CYS A 66 -14.65 10.74 -5.45
C CYS A 66 -15.28 10.47 -4.10
N SER A 67 -15.68 9.22 -3.89
CA SER A 67 -16.07 8.67 -2.59
C SER A 67 -14.93 7.76 -2.15
N VAL A 68 -14.27 8.09 -1.03
CA VAL A 68 -13.06 7.40 -0.57
C VAL A 68 -13.15 6.98 0.89
N TRP A 69 -12.49 5.88 1.25
CA TRP A 69 -12.45 5.34 2.60
C TRP A 69 -11.17 4.54 2.82
N THR A 70 -10.90 4.13 4.06
CA THR A 70 -9.79 3.21 4.39
C THR A 70 -10.31 1.91 4.97
N ASP A 71 -9.46 0.88 5.07
CA ASP A 71 -9.76 -0.34 5.84
C ASP A 71 -9.93 -0.10 7.34
N VAL A 72 -9.29 0.94 7.86
CA VAL A 72 -9.36 1.37 9.26
C VAL A 72 -10.65 2.15 9.54
N ASP A 73 -11.06 3.02 8.62
CA ASP A 73 -12.28 3.82 8.72
C ASP A 73 -13.13 3.61 7.45
N PRO A 74 -13.83 2.46 7.36
CA PRO A 74 -14.53 2.09 6.14
C PRO A 74 -15.80 2.90 5.89
N GLN A 75 -16.43 3.53 6.90
CA GLN A 75 -17.73 4.21 6.75
C GLN A 75 -17.96 5.37 7.74
N PRO A 76 -18.69 6.43 7.33
CA PRO A 76 -19.13 6.71 5.96
C PRO A 76 -17.96 7.20 5.08
N PRO A 77 -17.96 6.90 3.77
CA PRO A 77 -16.94 7.40 2.85
C PRO A 77 -16.89 8.93 2.84
N VAL A 78 -15.68 9.45 2.69
CA VAL A 78 -15.44 10.89 2.56
C VAL A 78 -15.56 11.29 1.09
N MET A 79 -16.31 12.37 0.84
CA MET A 79 -16.44 12.93 -0.50
C MET A 79 -15.33 13.94 -0.78
N LEU A 80 -14.66 13.78 -1.91
CA LEU A 80 -13.58 14.64 -2.41
C LEU A 80 -13.92 15.12 -3.82
N SER A 81 -13.94 16.43 -4.05
CA SER A 81 -13.91 16.99 -5.40
C SER A 81 -12.46 17.27 -5.77
N VAL A 82 -12.02 16.76 -6.92
CA VAL A 82 -10.63 16.87 -7.36
C VAL A 82 -10.59 17.56 -8.73
N GLY A 83 -9.80 18.62 -8.83
CA GLY A 83 -9.64 19.37 -10.07
C GLY A 83 -8.77 18.62 -11.09
N PRO A 84 -8.84 18.96 -12.39
CA PRO A 84 -7.96 18.41 -13.41
C PRO A 84 -6.48 18.68 -13.08
N GLY A 85 -5.63 17.66 -13.16
CA GLY A 85 -4.18 17.78 -12.91
C GLY A 85 -3.82 18.12 -11.46
N THR A 86 -4.72 17.84 -10.50
CA THR A 86 -4.51 18.16 -9.08
C THR A 86 -4.56 16.92 -8.20
N THR A 87 -3.93 17.02 -7.03
CA THR A 87 -4.01 16.03 -5.96
C THR A 87 -4.69 16.63 -4.75
N GLU A 88 -5.79 16.02 -4.32
CA GLU A 88 -6.56 16.44 -3.15
C GLU A 88 -6.52 15.36 -2.07
N ASN A 89 -6.66 15.76 -0.81
CA ASN A 89 -6.64 14.82 0.31
C ASN A 89 -7.65 15.16 1.40
N ARG A 90 -8.05 14.12 2.14
CA ARG A 90 -8.85 14.24 3.35
C ARG A 90 -8.37 13.29 4.42
N GLU A 91 -8.47 13.78 5.65
CA GLU A 91 -8.28 12.97 6.85
C GLU A 91 -9.48 12.04 7.02
N THR A 92 -9.21 10.74 7.14
CA THR A 92 -10.21 9.71 7.42
C THR A 92 -10.17 9.27 8.88
N SER A 93 -9.00 9.37 9.52
CA SER A 93 -8.80 9.06 10.94
C SER A 93 -7.82 10.03 11.58
N GLY A 94 -8.13 10.53 12.78
CA GLY A 94 -7.24 11.40 13.55
C GLY A 94 -6.47 10.70 14.67
N SER A 95 -6.87 9.49 15.06
CA SER A 95 -6.40 8.82 16.29
C SER A 95 -6.26 7.31 16.15
N SER A 96 -5.85 6.83 14.97
CA SER A 96 -5.71 5.41 14.68
C SER A 96 -4.45 4.81 15.29
N GLN A 97 -4.46 3.53 15.64
CA GLN A 97 -3.26 2.79 16.08
C GLN A 97 -2.54 2.08 14.92
N TYR A 98 -3.13 2.07 13.72
CA TYR A 98 -2.57 1.39 12.57
C TYR A 98 -1.62 2.31 11.80
N SER A 99 -0.51 1.77 11.30
CA SER A 99 0.52 2.54 10.59
C SER A 99 0.50 2.36 9.07
N ASP A 100 -0.36 1.49 8.54
CA ASP A 100 -0.38 1.11 7.12
C ASP A 100 -1.84 0.95 6.63
N PRO A 101 -2.59 2.05 6.52
CA PRO A 101 -3.97 2.02 6.03
C PRO A 101 -4.00 1.74 4.53
N LYS A 102 -4.98 0.98 4.09
CA LYS A 102 -5.28 0.79 2.67
C LYS A 102 -6.39 1.73 2.24
N ALA A 103 -6.19 2.45 1.14
CA ALA A 103 -7.23 3.29 0.56
C ALA A 103 -8.10 2.52 -0.42
N PHE A 104 -9.38 2.88 -0.43
CA PHE A 104 -10.35 2.42 -1.39
C PHE A 104 -11.19 3.61 -1.84
N GLY A 105 -11.75 3.52 -3.03
CA GLY A 105 -12.63 4.56 -3.52
C GLY A 105 -13.14 4.33 -4.91
N ALA A 106 -14.13 5.14 -5.27
CA ALA A 106 -14.66 5.24 -6.61
C ALA A 106 -14.82 6.72 -6.99
N CYS A 107 -14.36 7.06 -8.18
CA CYS A 107 -14.48 8.41 -8.74
C CYS A 107 -15.38 8.39 -9.98
N HIS A 108 -16.17 9.44 -10.15
CA HIS A 108 -16.90 9.70 -11.38
C HIS A 108 -16.65 11.13 -11.85
N ARG A 109 -16.83 11.36 -13.16
CA ARG A 109 -16.83 12.72 -13.71
C ARG A 109 -17.96 13.52 -13.07
N LYS A 110 -17.62 14.73 -12.60
CA LYS A 110 -18.57 15.71 -12.07
C LYS A 110 -19.24 16.52 -13.19
#